data_AF-A0A1Y2C9S7-F1
#
_entry.id   AF-A0A1Y2C9S7-F1
#
_cell.length_a   1.000
_cell.length_b   1.000
_cell.length_c   1.000
_cell.angle_alpha   90.00
_cell.angle_beta   90.00
_cell.angle_gamma   90.00
#
_symmetry.space_group_name_H-M   'P 1'
#
loop_
_entity.id
_entity.type
_entity.pdbx_description
1 polymer ?
#
loop_
_entity_poly.entity_id
_entity_poly.type
_entity_poly.pdbx_seq_one_letter_code
_entity_poly.pdbx_strand_id
1 'polypeptide(L)'
;NTSVNQGWSTPEEDILVKAIMKFGVGNWRAILDSGCLPGKNPAQMYLQTQRVLGQQSISEFTGLHVDIRAIGIINKSRTDVVRKNRLITNAGGKLTREELIKKLKQNKEKYEVPEQVWSTIELPNQDSITKLIMEKRFLLSTLEAEVAQVREQIMEVRVRLLFDACFIYEYSS
;
A
#
# COMPACT_ATOMS: atom_id res chain seq x y z
N ASN A 1 -15.87 -21.24 7.63
CA ASN A 1 -16.27 -19.99 6.95
C ASN A 1 -15.09 -19.03 6.80
N THR A 2 -14.17 -19.36 5.90
CA THR A 2 -13.07 -18.51 5.46
C THR A 2 -13.56 -17.66 4.29
N SER A 3 -14.13 -16.49 4.62
CA SER A 3 -14.51 -15.47 3.64
C SER A 3 -13.24 -14.90 3.00
N VAL A 4 -12.80 -15.52 1.90
CA VAL A 4 -11.76 -15.00 1.02
C VAL A 4 -12.13 -13.56 0.65
N ASN A 5 -11.24 -12.62 0.93
CA ASN A 5 -11.45 -11.19 0.77
C ASN A 5 -11.91 -10.90 -0.68
N GLN A 6 -13.17 -10.47 -0.84
CA GLN A 6 -13.76 -10.12 -2.14
C GLN A 6 -13.05 -8.85 -2.70
N GLY A 7 -11.93 -9.05 -3.38
CA GLY A 7 -11.23 -8.01 -4.15
C GLY A 7 -10.30 -7.07 -3.37
N TRP A 8 -9.85 -7.45 -2.17
CA TRP A 8 -8.84 -6.69 -1.40
C TRP A 8 -7.70 -7.59 -0.93
N SER A 9 -6.49 -7.30 -1.36
CA SER A 9 -5.28 -7.91 -0.84
C SER A 9 -4.83 -7.22 0.47
N THR A 10 -4.07 -7.92 1.30
CA THR A 10 -3.51 -7.34 2.54
C THR A 10 -2.66 -6.08 2.27
N PRO A 11 -1.81 -6.03 1.22
CA PRO A 11 -1.08 -4.80 0.90
C PRO A 11 -1.98 -3.63 0.51
N GLU A 12 -3.05 -3.86 -0.27
CA GLU A 12 -4.01 -2.81 -0.61
C GLU A 12 -4.74 -2.28 0.62
N GLU A 13 -5.08 -3.17 1.56
CA GLU A 13 -5.67 -2.75 2.84
C GLU A 13 -4.70 -1.89 3.65
N ASP A 14 -3.42 -2.28 3.72
CA ASP A 14 -2.39 -1.50 4.42
C ASP A 14 -2.21 -0.11 3.78
N ILE A 15 -2.26 -0.02 2.45
CA ILE A 15 -2.23 1.26 1.73
C ILE A 15 -3.48 2.08 2.07
N LEU A 16 -4.67 1.46 2.12
CA LEU A 16 -5.91 2.15 2.49
C LEU A 16 -5.84 2.73 3.91
N VAL A 17 -5.32 1.96 4.88
CA VAL A 17 -5.15 2.43 6.27
C VAL A 17 -4.24 3.67 6.29
N LYS A 18 -3.07 3.60 5.63
CA LYS A 18 -2.13 4.73 5.53
C LYS A 18 -2.72 5.93 4.81
N ALA A 19 -3.47 5.70 3.74
CA ALA A 19 -4.11 6.76 2.97
C ALA A 19 -5.20 7.47 3.78
N ILE A 20 -5.99 6.74 4.56
CA ILE A 20 -6.98 7.31 5.48
C ILE A 20 -6.31 8.10 6.61
N MET A 21 -5.22 7.59 7.18
CA MET A 21 -4.42 8.35 8.15
C MET A 21 -3.88 9.65 7.54
N LYS A 22 -3.45 9.62 6.27
CA LYS A 22 -2.89 10.79 5.59
C LYS A 22 -3.92 11.84 5.17
N PHE A 23 -5.04 11.43 4.58
CA PHE A 23 -6.02 12.35 3.97
C PHE A 23 -7.27 12.57 4.82
N GLY A 24 -7.44 11.79 5.89
CA GLY A 24 -8.60 11.79 6.74
C GLY A 24 -9.70 10.82 6.26
N VAL A 25 -10.48 10.30 7.21
CA VAL A 25 -11.61 9.39 6.91
C VAL A 25 -12.67 10.11 6.09
N GLY A 26 -13.16 9.49 5.02
CA GLY A 26 -14.20 10.09 4.17
C GLY A 26 -13.68 10.96 3.03
N ASN A 27 -12.38 11.31 3.02
CA ASN A 27 -11.76 12.07 1.95
C ASN A 27 -11.34 11.17 0.77
N TRP A 28 -12.31 10.45 0.19
CA TRP A 28 -12.07 9.45 -0.86
C TRP A 28 -11.47 10.05 -2.14
N ARG A 29 -11.81 11.31 -2.44
CA ARG A 29 -11.31 11.98 -3.64
C ARG A 29 -9.81 12.23 -3.56
N ALA A 30 -9.31 12.74 -2.44
CA ALA A 30 -7.86 12.91 -2.25
C ALA A 30 -7.10 11.57 -2.32
N ILE A 31 -7.69 10.48 -1.79
CA ILE A 31 -7.11 9.14 -1.90
C ILE A 31 -7.05 8.67 -3.35
N LEU A 32 -8.11 8.89 -4.14
CA LEU A 32 -8.11 8.55 -5.57
C LEU A 32 -7.09 9.38 -6.35
N ASP A 33 -7.08 10.70 -6.12
CA ASP A 33 -6.20 11.65 -6.81
C ASP A 33 -4.71 11.36 -6.50
N SER A 34 -4.42 10.74 -5.35
CA SER A 34 -3.06 10.28 -5.01
C SER A 34 -2.56 9.08 -5.82
N GLY A 35 -3.45 8.36 -6.52
CA GLY A 35 -3.10 7.19 -7.33
C GLY A 35 -2.62 5.97 -6.54
N CYS A 36 -2.79 5.93 -5.22
CA CYS A 36 -2.24 4.86 -4.39
C CYS A 36 -3.04 3.55 -4.41
N LEU A 37 -4.31 3.59 -4.81
CA LEU A 37 -5.21 2.44 -4.88
C LEU A 37 -5.82 2.30 -6.28
N PRO A 38 -5.05 1.84 -7.28
CA PRO A 38 -5.51 1.77 -8.65
C PRO A 38 -6.68 0.79 -8.80
N GLY A 39 -7.70 1.21 -9.56
CA GLY A 39 -8.89 0.39 -9.83
C GLY A 39 -9.86 0.24 -8.66
N LYS A 40 -9.59 0.84 -7.48
CA LYS A 40 -10.55 0.91 -6.38
C LYS A 40 -11.45 2.12 -6.53
N ASN A 41 -12.73 1.96 -6.24
CA ASN A 41 -13.69 3.06 -6.21
C ASN A 41 -14.01 3.50 -4.77
N PRO A 42 -14.61 4.70 -4.57
CA PRO A 42 -14.97 5.19 -3.24
C PRO A 42 -15.89 4.26 -2.45
N ALA A 43 -16.82 3.56 -3.11
CA ALA A 43 -17.73 2.63 -2.45
C ALA A 43 -16.99 1.41 -1.88
N GLN A 44 -16.03 0.86 -2.63
CA GLN A 44 -15.17 -0.23 -2.17
C GLN A 44 -14.29 0.20 -1.00
N MET A 45 -13.69 1.40 -1.07
CA MET A 45 -12.90 1.97 0.03
C MET A 45 -13.75 2.18 1.28
N TYR A 46 -14.97 2.70 1.12
CA TYR A 46 -15.91 2.89 2.22
C TYR A 46 -16.27 1.57 2.91
N LEU A 47 -16.66 0.55 2.15
CA LEU A 47 -17.00 -0.77 2.68
C LEU A 47 -15.79 -1.44 3.36
N GLN A 48 -14.59 -1.30 2.79
CA GLN A 48 -13.38 -1.84 3.40
C GLN A 48 -13.04 -1.10 4.69
N THR A 49 -13.19 0.22 4.72
CA THR A 49 -13.01 1.03 5.94
C THR A 49 -13.93 0.57 7.06
N GLN A 50 -15.22 0.33 6.78
CA GLN A 50 -16.16 -0.20 7.78
C GLN A 50 -15.71 -1.56 8.34
N ARG A 51 -15.17 -2.43 7.48
CA ARG A 51 -14.67 -3.75 7.86
C ARG A 51 -13.45 -3.66 8.76
N VAL A 52 -12.46 -2.84 8.38
CA VAL A 52 -11.22 -2.64 9.16
C VAL A 52 -11.52 -1.97 10.49
N LEU A 53 -12.35 -0.92 10.49
CA LEU A 53 -12.77 -0.19 11.69
C LEU A 53 -13.67 -1.03 12.62
N GLY A 54 -14.32 -2.08 12.08
CA GLY A 54 -15.19 -2.98 12.83
C GLY A 54 -16.58 -2.40 13.15
N GLN A 55 -17.01 -1.35 12.46
CA GLN A 55 -18.31 -0.70 12.67
C GLN A 55 -18.93 -0.21 11.37
N GLN A 56 -20.26 -0.17 11.31
CA GLN A 56 -20.99 0.24 10.10
C GLN A 56 -20.99 1.76 9.91
N SER A 57 -21.15 2.54 10.98
CA SER A 57 -21.11 3.99 10.84
C SER A 57 -19.68 4.47 10.89
N ILE A 58 -19.25 5.24 9.90
CA ILE A 58 -17.94 5.94 9.95
C ILE A 58 -18.10 7.45 10.08
N SER A 59 -19.35 7.95 10.13
CA SER A 59 -19.64 9.39 10.10
C SER A 59 -19.00 10.15 11.26
N GLU A 60 -18.83 9.46 12.40
CA GLU A 60 -18.21 9.96 13.63
C GLU A 60 -16.70 10.17 13.52
N PHE A 61 -16.10 9.70 12.44
CA PHE A 61 -14.67 9.81 12.15
C PHE A 61 -14.39 10.67 10.93
N THR A 62 -15.42 11.13 10.20
CA THR A 62 -15.28 11.91 8.97
C THR A 62 -14.36 13.11 9.18
N GLY A 63 -13.34 13.25 8.32
CA GLY A 63 -12.35 14.32 8.35
C GLY A 63 -11.23 14.12 9.36
N LEU A 64 -11.27 13.09 10.21
CA LEU A 64 -10.22 12.82 11.19
C LEU A 64 -9.10 11.97 10.57
N HIS A 65 -7.86 12.30 10.94
CA HIS A 65 -6.66 11.54 10.60
C HIS A 65 -6.44 10.48 11.68
N VAL A 66 -6.96 9.26 11.46
CA VAL A 66 -6.95 8.20 12.49
C VAL A 66 -6.42 6.89 11.95
N ASP A 67 -5.74 6.13 12.81
CA ASP A 67 -5.43 4.72 12.52
C ASP A 67 -6.68 3.86 12.75
N ILE A 68 -7.39 3.59 11.65
CA ILE A 68 -8.60 2.77 11.65
C ILE A 68 -8.34 1.32 12.07
N ARG A 69 -7.12 0.80 11.92
CA ARG A 69 -6.78 -0.58 12.31
C ARG A 69 -6.64 -0.67 13.82
N ALA A 70 -5.98 0.31 14.46
CA ALA A 70 -5.91 0.40 15.91
C ALA A 70 -7.32 0.46 16.54
N ILE A 71 -8.20 1.30 15.99
CA ILE A 71 -9.60 1.39 16.43
C ILE A 71 -10.34 0.07 16.18
N GLY A 72 -10.10 -0.59 15.04
CA GLY A 72 -10.67 -1.89 14.71
C GLY A 72 -10.37 -2.98 15.73
N ILE A 73 -9.13 -3.02 16.25
CA ILE A 73 -8.71 -3.96 17.29
C ILE A 73 -9.51 -3.71 18.58
N ILE A 74 -9.62 -2.45 19.01
CA ILE A 74 -10.40 -2.05 20.19
C ILE A 74 -11.88 -2.40 20.00
N ASN A 75 -12.44 -2.09 18.84
CA ASN A 75 -13.83 -2.40 18.50
C ASN A 75 -14.09 -3.90 18.45
N LYS A 76 -13.10 -4.72 18.10
CA LYS A 76 -13.23 -6.18 18.10
C LYS A 76 -13.33 -6.76 19.52
N SER A 77 -12.65 -6.17 20.50
CA SER A 77 -12.70 -6.61 21.90
C SER A 77 -13.94 -6.14 22.67
N ARG A 78 -14.73 -5.22 22.11
CA ARG A 78 -15.96 -4.72 22.75
C ARG A 78 -17.08 -5.76 22.76
N THR A 79 -17.64 -6.01 23.95
CA THR A 79 -18.79 -6.89 24.21
C THR A 79 -20.07 -6.12 24.54
N ASP A 80 -19.97 -4.82 24.81
CA ASP A 80 -21.06 -3.91 25.18
C ASP A 80 -21.90 -3.42 23.97
N VAL A 81 -21.69 -4.01 22.79
CA VAL A 81 -22.15 -3.46 21.51
C VAL A 81 -23.02 -4.44 20.73
N VAL A 82 -24.04 -3.91 20.05
CA VAL A 82 -24.87 -4.69 19.12
C VAL A 82 -24.13 -4.84 17.79
N ARG A 83 -24.11 -6.06 17.24
CA ARG A 83 -23.44 -6.37 15.97
C ARG A 83 -24.42 -6.89 14.92
N LYS A 84 -24.27 -6.41 13.69
CA LYS A 84 -24.91 -6.95 12.49
C LYS A 84 -23.83 -7.23 11.45
N ASN A 85 -23.81 -8.44 10.90
CA ASN A 85 -22.78 -8.90 9.97
C ASN A 85 -21.34 -8.74 10.52
N ARG A 86 -21.16 -9.00 11.83
CA ARG A 86 -19.89 -8.85 12.59
C ARG A 86 -19.43 -7.41 12.85
N LEU A 87 -20.11 -6.40 12.29
CA LEU A 87 -19.80 -4.98 12.51
C LEU A 87 -20.68 -4.40 13.61
N ILE A 88 -20.09 -3.49 14.41
CA ILE A 88 -20.83 -2.71 15.39
C ILE A 88 -21.88 -1.84 14.68
N THR A 89 -23.11 -1.90 15.17
CA THR A 89 -24.22 -1.10 14.67
C THR A 89 -24.70 -0.11 15.71
N ASN A 90 -25.19 1.03 15.26
CA ASN A 90 -25.81 1.99 16.14
C ASN A 90 -27.26 1.55 16.45
N ALA A 91 -27.47 0.98 17.63
CA ALA A 91 -28.78 0.44 18.02
C ALA A 91 -29.85 1.54 18.28
N GLY A 92 -29.42 2.79 18.49
CA GLY A 92 -30.27 3.93 18.85
C GLY A 92 -30.81 4.77 17.69
N GLY A 93 -30.70 4.31 16.43
CA GLY A 93 -31.15 5.07 15.27
C GLY A 93 -30.10 6.04 14.69
N LYS A 94 -30.55 6.96 13.84
CA LYS A 94 -29.69 7.94 13.17
C LYS A 94 -29.27 9.01 14.17
N LEU A 95 -27.95 9.18 14.35
CA LEU A 95 -27.39 10.25 15.18
C LEU A 95 -27.89 11.60 14.70
N THR A 96 -28.31 12.43 15.64
CA THR A 96 -28.57 13.85 15.38
C THR A 96 -27.26 14.57 15.04
N ARG A 97 -27.37 15.75 14.43
CA ARG A 97 -26.21 16.56 14.07
C ARG A 97 -25.36 16.93 15.31
N GLU A 98 -26.01 17.23 16.43
CA GLU A 98 -25.35 17.62 17.67
C GLU A 98 -24.58 16.46 18.31
N GLU A 99 -25.18 15.28 18.36
CA GLU A 99 -24.52 14.06 18.85
C GLU A 99 -23.32 13.69 17.97
N LEU A 100 -23.47 13.86 16.64
CA LEU A 100 -22.37 13.62 15.71
C LEU A 100 -21.19 14.54 15.99
N ILE A 101 -21.44 15.84 16.22
CA ILE A 101 -20.40 16.82 16.56
C ILE A 101 -19.72 16.44 17.88
N LYS A 102 -20.51 16.06 18.90
CA LYS A 102 -19.98 15.64 20.20
C LYS A 102 -19.07 14.41 20.06
N LYS A 103 -19.51 13.38 19.33
CA LYS A 103 -18.72 12.18 19.08
C LYS A 103 -17.48 12.46 18.25
N LEU A 104 -17.58 13.33 17.25
CA LEU A 104 -16.44 13.73 16.43
C LEU A 104 -15.38 14.41 17.29
N LYS A 105 -15.77 15.30 18.21
CA LYS A 105 -14.84 15.92 19.17
C LYS A 105 -14.18 14.88 20.09
N GLN A 106 -14.95 13.95 20.65
CA GLN A 106 -14.42 12.88 21.49
C GLN A 106 -13.46 11.95 20.75
N ASN A 107 -13.80 11.58 19.50
CA ASN A 107 -12.95 10.74 18.67
C ASN A 107 -11.69 11.47 18.23
N LYS A 108 -11.79 12.78 17.98
CA LYS A 108 -10.66 13.65 17.67
C LYS A 108 -9.66 13.64 18.83
N GLU A 109 -10.11 13.95 20.04
CA GLU A 109 -9.25 13.96 21.25
C GLU A 109 -8.62 12.59 21.54
N LYS A 110 -9.31 11.49 21.21
CA LYS A 110 -8.87 10.14 21.57
C LYS A 110 -7.99 9.45 20.52
N TYR A 111 -8.25 9.68 19.24
CA TYR A 111 -7.69 8.87 18.16
C TYR A 111 -7.00 9.68 17.05
N GLU A 112 -7.14 11.01 17.05
CA GLU A 112 -6.48 11.82 16.03
C GLU A 112 -4.96 11.71 16.15
N VAL A 113 -4.36 11.41 15.02
CA VAL A 113 -2.93 11.29 14.85
C VAL A 113 -2.34 12.70 14.66
N PRO A 114 -1.22 13.05 15.33
CA PRO A 114 -0.57 14.34 15.14
C PRO A 114 -0.18 14.58 13.68
N GLU A 115 -0.21 15.84 13.26
CA GLU A 115 0.13 16.27 11.89
C GLU A 115 1.51 15.84 11.44
N GLN A 116 2.48 15.86 12.35
CA GLN A 116 3.85 15.42 12.10
C GLN A 116 3.91 13.95 11.65
N VAL A 117 3.00 13.12 12.16
CA VAL A 117 2.98 11.69 11.86
C VAL A 117 2.32 11.45 10.51
N TRP A 118 1.15 12.06 10.25
CA TRP A 118 0.43 11.76 9.00
C TRP A 118 1.00 12.49 7.77
N SER A 119 1.64 13.65 7.94
CA SER A 119 2.30 14.36 6.83
C SER A 119 3.51 13.59 6.27
N THR A 120 4.21 12.85 7.13
CA THR A 120 5.37 12.01 6.77
C THR A 120 4.98 10.71 6.09
N ILE A 121 3.68 10.35 6.05
CA ILE A 121 3.25 9.10 5.40
C ILE A 121 3.48 9.20 3.90
N GLU A 122 4.35 8.35 3.37
CA GLU A 122 4.54 8.17 1.94
C GLU A 122 3.59 7.08 1.42
N LEU A 123 2.85 7.40 0.36
CA LEU A 123 1.96 6.45 -0.31
C LEU A 123 2.57 6.06 -1.66
N PRO A 124 2.54 4.78 -2.03
CA PRO A 124 3.03 4.35 -3.33
C PRO A 124 2.14 4.95 -4.42
N ASN A 125 2.70 5.71 -5.36
CA ASN A 125 1.97 6.21 -6.52
C ASN A 125 2.23 5.31 -7.74
N GLN A 126 1.20 4.97 -8.49
CA GLN A 126 1.29 4.19 -9.74
C GLN A 126 2.28 4.80 -10.76
N ASP A 127 2.38 6.13 -10.84
CA ASP A 127 3.34 6.80 -11.72
C ASP A 127 4.78 6.56 -11.28
N SER A 128 5.00 6.54 -9.96
CA SER A 128 6.29 6.19 -9.35
C SER A 128 6.65 4.74 -9.66
N ILE A 129 5.68 3.82 -9.53
CA ILE A 129 5.90 2.39 -9.80
C ILE A 129 6.24 2.18 -11.28
N THR A 130 5.50 2.81 -12.19
CA THR A 130 5.72 2.67 -13.63
C THR A 130 7.08 3.21 -14.05
N LYS A 131 7.46 4.40 -13.52
CA LYS A 131 8.81 4.95 -13.72
C LYS A 131 9.89 4.02 -13.20
N LEU A 132 9.73 3.49 -11.99
CA LEU A 132 10.70 2.57 -11.39
C LEU A 132 10.87 1.28 -12.20
N ILE A 133 9.76 0.71 -12.69
CA ILE A 133 9.80 -0.48 -13.57
C ILE A 133 10.56 -0.16 -14.86
N MET A 134 10.28 0.98 -15.47
CA MET A 134 10.93 1.40 -16.72
C MET A 134 12.44 1.61 -16.50
N GLU A 135 12.83 2.27 -15.42
CA GLU A 135 14.23 2.47 -15.02
C GLU A 135 14.94 1.13 -14.79
N LYS A 136 14.32 0.19 -14.07
CA LYS A 136 14.89 -1.14 -13.83
C LYS A 136 15.03 -1.96 -15.12
N ARG A 137 14.08 -1.85 -16.05
CA ARG A 137 14.18 -2.49 -17.37
C ARG A 137 15.33 -1.92 -18.20
N PHE A 138 15.50 -0.60 -18.18
CA PHE A 138 16.62 0.06 -18.88
C PHE A 138 17.97 -0.36 -18.30
N LEU A 139 18.09 -0.37 -16.97
CA LEU A 139 19.31 -0.82 -16.30
C LEU A 139 19.63 -2.28 -16.61
N LEU A 140 18.62 -3.16 -16.60
CA LEU A 140 18.78 -4.57 -16.96
C LEU A 140 19.33 -4.72 -18.37
N SER A 141 18.76 -4.02 -19.35
CA SER A 141 19.24 -4.04 -20.74
C SER A 141 20.68 -3.54 -20.87
N THR A 142 21.09 -2.56 -20.07
CA THR A 142 22.46 -2.03 -20.08
C THR A 142 23.44 -3.06 -19.53
N LEU A 143 23.11 -3.66 -18.38
CA LEU A 143 23.92 -4.71 -17.77
C LEU A 143 24.03 -5.95 -18.66
N GLU A 144 22.96 -6.33 -19.36
CA GLU A 144 22.97 -7.43 -20.33
C GLU A 144 23.96 -7.15 -21.48
N ALA A 145 24.01 -5.92 -21.98
CA ALA A 145 24.97 -5.51 -23.01
C ALA A 145 26.42 -5.53 -22.49
N GLU A 146 26.67 -5.04 -21.28
CA GLU A 146 27.99 -5.09 -20.63
C GLU A 146 28.46 -6.54 -20.44
N VAL A 147 27.59 -7.42 -19.96
CA VAL A 147 27.90 -8.85 -19.80
C VAL A 147 28.21 -9.50 -21.14
N ALA A 148 27.48 -9.15 -22.21
CA ALA A 148 27.75 -9.66 -23.55
C ALA A 148 29.14 -9.22 -24.03
N GLN A 149 29.50 -7.95 -23.84
CA GLN A 149 30.80 -7.40 -24.21
C GLN A 149 31.95 -8.08 -23.45
N VAL A 150 31.80 -8.29 -22.14
CA VAL A 150 32.81 -8.98 -21.32
C VAL A 150 32.98 -10.44 -21.79
N ARG A 151 31.89 -11.12 -22.17
CA ARG A 151 31.95 -12.49 -22.70
C ARG A 151 32.71 -12.55 -24.02
N GLU A 152 32.52 -11.57 -24.90
CA GLU A 152 33.25 -11.46 -26.16
C GLU A 152 34.75 -11.28 -25.92
N GLN A 153 35.13 -10.36 -25.04
CA GLN A 153 36.53 -10.16 -24.64
C GLN A 153 37.17 -11.43 -24.05
N ILE A 154 36.44 -12.16 -23.21
CA ILE A 154 36.91 -13.45 -22.66
C ILE A 154 37.14 -14.45 -23.79
N MET A 155 36.26 -14.50 -24.81
CA MET A 155 36.43 -15.40 -25.95
C MET A 155 37.64 -15.01 -26.80
N GLU A 156 37.86 -13.74 -27.08
CA GLU A 156 39.04 -13.26 -27.80
C GLU A 156 40.34 -13.65 -27.09
N VAL A 157 40.40 -13.44 -25.78
CA VAL A 157 41.56 -13.84 -24.96
C VAL A 157 41.76 -15.35 -25.00
N ARG A 158 40.69 -16.15 -24.91
CA ARG A 158 40.77 -17.61 -25.01
C ARG A 158 41.28 -18.07 -26.37
N VAL A 159 40.80 -17.47 -27.46
CA VAL A 159 41.26 -17.78 -28.82
C VAL A 159 42.73 -17.43 -29.00
N ARG A 160 43.17 -16.26 -28.51
CA ARG A 160 44.58 -15.86 -28.55
C ARG A 160 45.48 -16.84 -27.78
N LEU A 161 45.09 -17.20 -26.56
CA LEU A 161 45.84 -18.16 -25.74
C LEU A 161 45.94 -19.54 -26.40
N LEU A 162 44.88 -20.01 -27.07
CA LEU A 162 44.91 -21.25 -27.84
C LEU A 162 45.86 -21.15 -29.06
N PHE A 163 45.85 -20.02 -29.77
CA PHE A 163 46.76 -19.77 -30.89
C PHE A 163 48.22 -19.77 -30.45
N ASP A 164 48.54 -19.03 -29.38
CA ASP A 164 49.89 -18.96 -28.81
C ASP A 164 50.38 -20.34 -28.35
N ALA A 165 49.50 -21.15 -27.74
CA ALA A 165 49.84 -22.51 -27.32
C ALA A 165 50.14 -23.45 -28.50
N CYS A 166 49.39 -23.36 -29.61
CA CYS A 166 49.65 -24.16 -30.81
C CYS A 166 50.97 -23.77 -31.50
N PHE A 167 51.27 -22.46 -31.58
CA PHE A 167 52.50 -21.97 -32.21
C PHE A 167 53.78 -22.42 -31.48
N ILE A 168 53.73 -22.53 -30.15
CA ILE A 168 54.85 -23.03 -29.34
C ILE A 168 55.14 -24.51 -29.61
N TYR A 169 54.11 -25.32 -29.87
CA TYR A 169 54.25 -26.75 -30.15
C TYR A 169 54.85 -27.04 -31.54
N GLU A 170 54.54 -26.24 -32.55
CA GLU A 170 55.05 -26.43 -33.92
C GLU A 170 56.51 -26.00 -34.11
N TYR A 171 57.02 -25.07 -33.30
CA TYR A 171 58.41 -24.59 -33.38
C TYR A 171 59.39 -25.29 -32.42
N SER A 172 58.91 -26.25 -31.62
CA SER A 172 59.72 -27.01 -30.64
C SER A 172 59.92 -28.49 -31.02
N SER A 173 59.50 -28.91 -32.22
CA SER A 173 59.69 -30.26 -32.78
C SER A 173 60.70 -30.23 -33.94
#